data_AF-A0AAE1M6J0-F1
#
_entry.id   AF-A0AAE1M6J0-F1
#
_cell.length_a   1.000
_cell.length_b   1.000
_cell.length_c   1.000
_cell.angle_alpha   90.00
_cell.angle_beta   90.00
_cell.angle_gamma   90.00
#
_symmetry.space_group_name_H-M   'P 1'
#
loop_
_entity.id
_entity.type
_entity.pdbx_description
1 polymer ?
#
loop_
_entity_poly.entity_id
_entity_poly.type
_entity_poly.pdbx_seq_one_letter_code
_entity_poly.pdbx_strand_id
1 'polypeptide(L)'
;MADPPPEPTLLRPFGDDGKDDKNWFRVAFRFKRDEVLGWMKKVASKNNANCPPNDLRTDDHFKLLLEVYTELESLAATQGANYLVPKDECHIYRDKNPNFGPKKTQSKTVSPFVIKTWSHQYIGAPDPNVKDPPGPDAKVVTIGYWCIYDLIGLFLGLLGNAPLAADRNNFFLPLTAVYARWCTRLAGKLDNTESHQGETPGIGAPPAMFQCTWRERQDGKAKWFLLGASMAGGRFHKTPSEQDWKKTLQMQRFDMLVTHLKPPLVGRDDFGKTEPDVKSNGTGNRWGNCAETYPFVHCLAVGDESNETVQGLALSKKFVDQKTPVTDYSGYSDGKIWDSVVPPCANCAKLVELSNAPAAFFAKEYEKDKATAKTVPSGPPQEPEIQTEEVFVIRDVKELPVREMVEVASN
;
A
#
# COMPACT_ATOMS: atom_id res chain seq x y z
N MET A 1 -22.42 5.40 30.86
CA MET A 1 -21.52 5.47 29.70
C MET A 1 -22.39 5.84 28.51
N ALA A 2 -22.12 6.98 27.87
CA ALA A 2 -22.96 7.44 26.76
C ALA A 2 -22.84 6.47 25.58
N ASP A 3 -23.97 6.14 24.96
CA ASP A 3 -24.01 5.32 23.76
C ASP A 3 -23.15 5.94 22.64
N PRO A 4 -22.38 5.13 21.89
CA PRO A 4 -21.63 5.65 20.75
C PRO A 4 -22.60 6.19 19.67
N PRO A 5 -22.21 7.24 18.94
CA PRO A 5 -23.09 7.88 17.96
C PRO A 5 -23.52 6.88 16.85
N PRO A 6 -24.75 7.00 16.34
CA PRO A 6 -25.30 6.09 15.34
C PRO A 6 -24.83 6.53 13.95
N GLU A 7 -23.74 5.93 13.48
CA GLU A 7 -23.47 5.57 12.07
C GLU A 7 -22.04 4.99 11.99
N PRO A 8 -21.83 3.82 11.37
CA PRO A 8 -20.49 3.35 11.09
C PRO A 8 -19.91 4.18 9.93
N THR A 9 -19.33 5.34 10.23
CA THR A 9 -18.51 6.08 9.25
C THR A 9 -17.22 5.29 9.04
N LEU A 10 -17.22 4.29 8.17
CA LEU A 10 -15.99 3.58 7.84
C LEU A 10 -15.04 4.53 7.12
N LEU A 11 -13.79 4.52 7.59
CA LEU A 11 -12.63 5.21 6.99
C LEU A 11 -12.91 6.69 6.68
N ARG A 12 -13.03 7.50 7.73
CA ARG A 12 -13.15 8.96 7.57
C ARG A 12 -11.94 9.50 6.78
N PRO A 13 -12.18 10.36 5.78
CA PRO A 13 -11.14 11.12 5.11
C PRO A 13 -10.14 11.72 6.10
N PHE A 14 -8.86 11.75 5.74
CA PHE A 14 -7.87 12.55 6.45
C PHE A 14 -8.37 13.99 6.58
N GLY A 15 -8.44 14.51 7.81
CA GLY A 15 -8.79 15.89 8.10
C GLY A 15 -10.23 16.15 8.56
N ASP A 16 -11.09 15.12 8.67
CA ASP A 16 -12.44 15.31 9.21
C ASP A 16 -12.42 15.44 10.75
N ASP A 17 -12.90 16.59 11.23
CA ASP A 17 -13.54 16.89 12.54
C ASP A 17 -12.84 16.70 13.91
N GLY A 18 -11.50 16.83 13.99
CA GLY A 18 -10.89 17.41 15.20
C GLY A 18 -10.65 16.46 16.38
N LYS A 19 -9.77 15.48 16.17
CA LYS A 19 -8.82 14.91 17.14
C LYS A 19 -8.00 13.85 16.39
N ASP A 20 -6.82 14.25 15.92
CA ASP A 20 -5.92 13.46 15.08
C ASP A 20 -5.62 12.04 15.63
N ASP A 21 -5.70 11.86 16.94
CA ASP A 21 -5.53 10.61 17.68
C ASP A 21 -6.69 9.61 17.50
N LYS A 22 -7.82 10.03 16.93
CA LYS A 22 -9.01 9.20 16.69
C LYS A 22 -9.23 8.81 15.22
N ASN A 23 -8.42 9.32 14.29
CA ASN A 23 -8.52 8.93 12.88
C ASN A 23 -8.17 7.44 12.70
N TRP A 24 -9.06 6.67 12.06
CA TRP A 24 -8.87 5.23 11.90
C TRP A 24 -7.55 4.89 11.20
N PHE A 25 -7.15 5.60 10.14
CA PHE A 25 -5.93 5.28 9.41
C PHE A 25 -4.69 5.41 10.31
N ARG A 26 -4.62 6.46 11.13
CA ARG A 26 -3.50 6.65 12.07
C ARG A 26 -3.50 5.59 13.17
N VAL A 27 -4.67 5.27 13.72
CA VAL A 27 -4.82 4.22 14.73
C VAL A 27 -4.45 2.84 14.18
N ALA A 28 -5.02 2.47 13.03
CA ALA A 28 -4.78 1.20 12.34
C ALA A 28 -3.32 1.07 11.87
N PHE A 29 -2.68 2.16 11.45
CA PHE A 29 -1.26 2.15 11.09
C PHE A 29 -0.34 1.79 12.27
N ARG A 30 -0.78 2.05 13.50
CA ARG A 30 -0.02 1.72 14.72
C ARG A 30 -0.29 0.30 15.22
N PHE A 31 -1.26 -0.40 14.66
CA PHE A 31 -1.61 -1.74 15.12
C PHE A 31 -0.40 -2.68 15.05
N LYS A 32 -0.20 -3.34 16.17
CA LYS A 32 0.64 -4.52 16.32
C LYS A 32 -0.01 -5.72 15.66
N ARG A 33 0.77 -6.76 15.43
CA ARG A 33 0.35 -7.99 14.78
C ARG A 33 -0.95 -8.57 15.37
N ASP A 34 -1.01 -8.74 16.69
CA ASP A 34 -2.18 -9.31 17.36
C ASP A 34 -3.38 -8.35 17.36
N GLU A 35 -3.13 -7.05 17.31
CA GLU A 35 -4.18 -6.03 17.17
C GLU A 35 -4.79 -6.05 15.77
N VAL A 36 -3.99 -6.27 14.72
CA VAL A 36 -4.49 -6.46 13.34
C VAL A 36 -5.39 -7.69 13.28
N LEU A 37 -4.90 -8.86 13.74
CA LEU A 37 -5.69 -10.10 13.73
C LEU A 37 -6.95 -9.98 14.60
N GLY A 38 -6.82 -9.44 15.81
CA GLY A 38 -7.93 -9.23 16.71
C GLY A 38 -8.98 -8.27 16.14
N TRP A 39 -8.56 -7.23 15.43
CA TRP A 39 -9.48 -6.31 14.75
C TRP A 39 -10.20 -7.00 13.59
N MET A 40 -9.49 -7.71 12.71
CA MET A 40 -10.09 -8.43 11.58
C MET A 40 -11.10 -9.48 12.05
N LYS A 41 -10.78 -10.24 13.11
CA LYS A 41 -11.69 -11.23 13.71
C LYS A 41 -12.99 -10.59 14.18
N LYS A 42 -12.88 -9.44 14.89
CA LYS A 42 -14.05 -8.72 15.39
C LYS A 42 -14.93 -8.24 14.24
N VAL A 43 -14.34 -7.68 13.18
CA VAL A 43 -15.06 -7.24 11.98
C VAL A 43 -15.78 -8.42 11.30
N ALA A 44 -15.11 -9.56 11.13
CA ALA A 44 -15.71 -10.74 10.52
C ALA A 44 -16.86 -11.37 11.36
N SER A 45 -16.88 -11.15 12.68
CA SER A 45 -17.80 -11.82 13.61
C SER A 45 -19.17 -11.16 13.81
N LYS A 46 -19.58 -10.18 12.98
CA LYS A 46 -20.85 -9.39 13.09
C LYS A 46 -21.05 -8.56 14.35
N ASN A 47 -20.18 -8.66 15.37
CA ASN A 47 -20.41 -8.10 16.71
C ASN A 47 -19.62 -6.81 17.01
N ASN A 48 -19.43 -5.90 16.03
CA ASN A 48 -18.62 -4.69 16.28
C ASN A 48 -19.15 -3.44 15.54
N ALA A 49 -18.90 -2.26 16.14
CA ALA A 49 -19.09 -0.95 15.52
C ALA A 49 -18.29 -0.76 14.22
N ASN A 50 -17.23 -1.56 14.01
CA ASN A 50 -16.41 -1.57 12.78
C ASN A 50 -16.96 -2.46 11.65
N CYS A 51 -18.20 -2.94 11.77
CA CYS A 51 -18.84 -3.75 10.72
C CYS A 51 -19.01 -2.95 9.41
N PRO A 52 -18.98 -3.63 8.24
CA PRO A 52 -19.30 -3.05 6.93
C PRO A 52 -20.59 -2.18 6.95
N PRO A 53 -20.78 -1.28 5.97
CA PRO A 53 -22.01 -0.49 5.83
C PRO A 53 -23.27 -1.38 5.83
N ASN A 54 -24.42 -0.84 6.24
CA ASN A 54 -25.63 -1.64 6.46
C ASN A 54 -26.05 -2.47 5.24
N ASP A 55 -25.85 -1.95 4.03
CA ASP A 55 -26.09 -2.63 2.76
C ASP A 55 -25.21 -3.88 2.55
N LEU A 56 -24.02 -3.91 3.16
CA LEU A 56 -23.11 -5.06 3.15
C LEU A 56 -23.29 -6.00 4.33
N ARG A 57 -24.18 -5.72 5.29
CA ARG A 57 -24.37 -6.55 6.49
C ARG A 57 -25.24 -7.79 6.24
N THR A 58 -25.01 -8.48 5.13
CA THR A 58 -25.68 -9.74 4.81
C THR A 58 -24.97 -10.92 5.44
N ASP A 59 -25.68 -12.03 5.65
CA ASP A 59 -25.09 -13.24 6.22
C ASP A 59 -23.96 -13.79 5.35
N ASP A 60 -24.12 -13.75 4.03
CA ASP A 60 -23.12 -14.20 3.06
C ASP A 60 -21.87 -13.33 3.05
N HIS A 61 -22.02 -12.00 3.19
CA HIS A 61 -20.87 -11.10 3.22
C HIS A 61 -19.99 -11.33 4.46
N PHE A 62 -20.61 -11.48 5.63
CA PHE A 62 -19.86 -11.80 6.85
C PHE A 62 -19.29 -13.21 6.85
N LYS A 63 -20.00 -14.17 6.25
CA LYS A 63 -19.45 -15.52 6.02
C LYS A 63 -18.17 -15.43 5.19
N LEU A 64 -18.17 -14.63 4.12
CA LEU A 64 -17.00 -14.38 3.30
C LEU A 64 -15.86 -13.69 4.08
N LEU A 65 -16.15 -12.64 4.86
CA LEU A 65 -15.15 -11.99 5.71
C LEU A 65 -14.52 -12.98 6.69
N LEU A 66 -15.32 -13.89 7.27
CA LEU A 66 -14.84 -14.92 8.18
C LEU A 66 -13.99 -15.99 7.48
N GLU A 67 -14.38 -16.39 6.27
CA GLU A 67 -13.57 -17.29 5.43
C GLU A 67 -12.21 -16.65 5.12
N VAL A 68 -12.17 -15.42 4.61
CA VAL A 68 -10.92 -14.69 4.33
C VAL A 68 -10.07 -14.52 5.58
N TYR A 69 -10.69 -14.17 6.72
CA TYR A 69 -9.99 -14.07 8.00
C TYR A 69 -9.35 -15.40 8.42
N THR A 70 -10.08 -16.51 8.30
CA THR A 70 -9.60 -17.85 8.68
C THR A 70 -8.38 -18.24 7.83
N GLU A 71 -8.43 -17.96 6.53
CA GLU A 71 -7.31 -18.18 5.63
C GLU A 71 -6.09 -17.30 6.00
N LEU A 72 -6.33 -16.02 6.26
CA LEU A 72 -5.31 -15.06 6.64
C LEU A 72 -4.64 -15.43 7.98
N GLU A 73 -5.42 -15.79 9.01
CA GLU A 73 -4.93 -16.23 10.33
C GLU A 73 -4.04 -17.47 10.20
N SER A 74 -4.46 -18.44 9.37
CA SER A 74 -3.69 -19.65 9.07
C SER A 74 -2.32 -19.33 8.46
N LEU A 75 -2.27 -18.42 7.49
CA LEU A 75 -1.02 -17.98 6.86
C LEU A 75 -0.18 -17.05 7.74
N ALA A 76 -0.80 -16.33 8.67
CA ALA A 76 -0.10 -15.40 9.53
C ALA A 76 0.82 -16.13 10.51
N ALA A 77 0.49 -17.34 10.99
CA ALA A 77 1.20 -18.06 12.04
C ALA A 77 2.73 -17.83 12.05
N THR A 78 3.30 -17.54 13.22
CA THR A 78 4.67 -16.98 13.42
C THR A 78 5.82 -17.81 12.87
N GLN A 79 5.59 -19.07 12.52
CA GLN A 79 6.59 -19.95 11.87
C GLN A 79 6.15 -20.47 10.50
N GLY A 80 5.01 -20.01 9.97
CA GLY A 80 4.31 -20.73 8.91
C GLY A 80 4.05 -22.19 9.31
N ALA A 81 3.80 -22.44 10.60
CA ALA A 81 3.79 -23.78 11.22
C ALA A 81 2.79 -24.76 10.60
N ASN A 82 1.80 -24.27 9.85
CA ASN A 82 0.91 -25.12 9.05
C ASN A 82 1.60 -25.77 7.84
N TYR A 83 2.90 -25.53 7.61
CA TYR A 83 3.66 -25.98 6.43
C TYR A 83 4.99 -26.64 6.79
N LEU A 84 5.07 -27.33 7.94
CA LEU A 84 6.31 -27.86 8.52
C LEU A 84 7.05 -28.95 7.71
N VAL A 85 6.52 -29.42 6.57
CA VAL A 85 7.25 -30.35 5.68
C VAL A 85 6.84 -30.16 4.21
N PRO A 86 7.77 -29.77 3.31
CA PRO A 86 9.16 -29.39 3.56
C PRO A 86 9.33 -28.03 4.26
N LYS A 87 10.38 -27.93 5.08
CA LYS A 87 10.69 -26.89 6.10
C LYS A 87 11.02 -25.49 5.56
N ASP A 88 10.47 -25.05 4.43
CA ASP A 88 10.75 -23.70 3.96
C ASP A 88 9.74 -22.75 4.57
N GLU A 89 10.20 -21.82 5.41
CA GLU A 89 9.35 -20.85 6.08
C GLU A 89 8.76 -19.86 5.06
N CYS A 90 7.43 -19.87 4.84
CA CYS A 90 6.80 -19.05 3.81
C CYS A 90 5.29 -18.86 4.04
N HIS A 91 4.80 -17.66 3.77
CA HIS A 91 3.41 -17.21 3.93
C HIS A 91 2.58 -17.33 2.64
N ILE A 92 2.80 -18.43 1.91
CA ILE A 92 2.10 -18.77 0.66
C ILE A 92 1.44 -20.12 0.81
N TYR A 93 0.17 -20.22 0.39
CA TYR A 93 -0.54 -21.47 0.24
C TYR A 93 0.12 -22.39 -0.76
N ARG A 94 0.51 -23.56 -0.28
CA ARG A 94 1.19 -24.57 -1.06
C ARG A 94 0.97 -25.96 -0.48
N ASP A 95 0.99 -26.95 -1.36
CA ASP A 95 1.03 -28.36 -1.01
C ASP A 95 2.39 -28.95 -1.40
N LYS A 96 2.70 -30.14 -0.87
CA LYS A 96 3.89 -30.88 -1.30
C LYS A 96 3.73 -31.28 -2.77
N ASN A 97 4.74 -31.00 -3.57
CA ASN A 97 4.76 -31.43 -4.96
C ASN A 97 4.86 -32.97 -5.01
N PRO A 98 3.90 -33.68 -5.62
CA PRO A 98 3.92 -35.15 -5.70
C PRO A 98 5.12 -35.68 -6.49
N ASN A 99 5.69 -34.86 -7.38
CA ASN A 99 6.88 -35.19 -8.15
C ASN A 99 8.18 -34.98 -7.34
N PHE A 100 8.08 -34.45 -6.11
CA PHE A 100 9.23 -34.24 -5.23
C PHE A 100 9.55 -35.53 -4.46
N GLY A 101 10.34 -36.39 -5.11
CA GLY A 101 10.73 -37.72 -4.63
C GLY A 101 11.76 -37.76 -3.50
N PRO A 102 12.27 -38.95 -3.14
CA PRO A 102 13.28 -39.13 -2.10
C PRO A 102 14.59 -38.38 -2.43
N LYS A 103 15.27 -37.82 -1.42
CA LYS A 103 16.50 -37.00 -1.58
C LYS A 103 17.58 -37.61 -2.49
N LYS A 104 17.65 -38.94 -2.60
CA LYS A 104 18.68 -39.64 -3.40
C LYS A 104 18.40 -39.65 -4.92
N THR A 105 17.14 -39.51 -5.34
CA THR A 105 16.71 -39.51 -6.76
C THR A 105 16.08 -38.19 -7.19
N GLN A 106 16.09 -37.21 -6.29
CA GLN A 106 15.42 -35.94 -6.43
C GLN A 106 16.12 -35.01 -7.41
N SER A 107 15.37 -34.53 -8.41
CA SER A 107 15.84 -33.43 -9.23
C SER A 107 16.01 -32.17 -8.38
N LYS A 108 17.18 -31.56 -8.49
CA LYS A 108 17.48 -30.26 -7.85
C LYS A 108 16.73 -29.11 -8.51
N THR A 109 16.10 -29.32 -9.66
CA THR A 109 15.43 -28.27 -10.46
C THR A 109 13.92 -28.27 -10.29
N VAL A 110 13.36 -29.18 -9.50
CA VAL A 110 11.91 -29.28 -9.28
C VAL A 110 11.60 -28.73 -7.90
N SER A 111 10.67 -27.78 -7.84
CA SER A 111 10.17 -27.22 -6.60
C SER A 111 9.60 -28.30 -5.67
N PRO A 112 9.88 -28.26 -4.36
CA PRO A 112 9.20 -29.09 -3.37
C PRO A 112 7.70 -28.82 -3.23
N PHE A 113 7.22 -27.74 -3.82
CA PHE A 113 5.89 -27.20 -3.62
C PHE A 113 5.11 -27.07 -4.91
N VAL A 114 3.80 -27.27 -4.81
CA VAL A 114 2.81 -26.81 -5.78
C VAL A 114 1.94 -25.74 -5.13
N ILE A 115 1.47 -24.77 -5.90
CA ILE A 115 0.62 -23.69 -5.38
C ILE A 115 -0.74 -24.28 -5.03
N LYS A 116 -1.26 -23.91 -3.85
CA LYS A 116 -2.65 -24.13 -3.48
C LYS A 116 -3.35 -22.78 -3.54
N THR A 117 -4.49 -22.70 -4.19
CA THR A 117 -5.27 -21.47 -4.29
C THR A 117 -6.59 -21.61 -3.55
N TRP A 118 -6.94 -20.59 -2.78
CA TRP A 118 -8.31 -20.35 -2.36
C TRP A 118 -9.00 -19.51 -3.43
N SER A 119 -9.91 -20.12 -4.18
CA SER A 119 -10.61 -19.45 -5.27
C SER A 119 -11.89 -18.80 -4.78
N HIS A 120 -12.08 -17.54 -5.15
CA HIS A 120 -13.28 -16.80 -4.80
C HIS A 120 -13.78 -15.98 -5.97
N GLN A 121 -15.10 -15.90 -6.11
CA GLN A 121 -15.75 -15.00 -7.04
C GLN A 121 -15.89 -13.64 -6.38
N TYR A 122 -15.04 -12.69 -6.79
CA TYR A 122 -15.26 -11.33 -6.36
C TYR A 122 -16.45 -10.77 -7.13
N ILE A 123 -17.54 -10.57 -6.41
CA ILE A 123 -18.69 -9.81 -6.88
C ILE A 123 -18.56 -8.45 -6.20
N GLY A 124 -18.27 -7.39 -6.97
CA GLY A 124 -18.31 -6.03 -6.43
C GLY A 124 -19.64 -5.83 -5.69
N ALA A 125 -19.57 -5.24 -4.50
CA ALA A 125 -20.68 -5.09 -3.54
C ALA A 125 -22.07 -5.05 -4.22
N PRO A 126 -22.93 -6.07 -4.06
CA PRO A 126 -24.26 -6.04 -4.65
C PRO A 126 -25.07 -4.90 -4.02
N ASP A 127 -25.76 -4.12 -4.84
CA ASP A 127 -26.77 -3.18 -4.34
C ASP A 127 -27.99 -4.01 -3.88
N PRO A 128 -28.36 -3.97 -2.59
CA PRO A 128 -29.47 -4.77 -2.06
C PRO A 128 -30.84 -4.39 -2.66
N ASN A 129 -30.94 -3.29 -3.41
CA ASN A 129 -32.17 -2.87 -4.08
C ASN A 129 -32.28 -3.35 -5.55
N VAL A 130 -31.24 -4.01 -6.09
CA VAL A 130 -31.24 -4.50 -7.47
C VAL A 130 -31.55 -6.00 -7.48
N LYS A 131 -32.68 -6.38 -8.10
CA LYS A 131 -33.21 -7.76 -8.13
C LYS A 131 -32.39 -8.74 -8.98
N ASP A 132 -31.45 -8.27 -9.78
CA ASP A 132 -30.53 -9.07 -10.62
C ASP A 132 -29.07 -8.73 -10.27
N PRO A 133 -28.18 -9.71 -9.99
CA PRO A 133 -26.79 -9.41 -9.63
C PRO A 133 -25.91 -9.21 -10.87
N PRO A 134 -24.74 -8.55 -10.76
CA PRO A 134 -24.19 -7.82 -9.61
C PRO A 134 -24.37 -6.31 -9.79
N GLY A 135 -24.03 -5.49 -8.78
CA GLY A 135 -24.13 -4.02 -8.90
C GLY A 135 -23.51 -3.50 -10.21
N PRO A 136 -23.92 -2.33 -10.72
CA PRO A 136 -23.70 -1.90 -12.11
C PRO A 136 -22.23 -1.99 -12.60
N ASP A 137 -21.26 -2.02 -11.68
CA ASP A 137 -19.81 -2.05 -11.95
C ASP A 137 -19.11 -3.41 -11.82
N ALA A 138 -19.80 -4.50 -11.47
CA ALA A 138 -19.14 -5.72 -11.03
C ALA A 138 -18.90 -6.72 -12.17
N LYS A 139 -17.67 -6.73 -12.70
CA LYS A 139 -17.14 -7.88 -13.43
C LYS A 139 -17.01 -9.05 -12.44
N VAL A 140 -17.80 -10.11 -12.63
CA VAL A 140 -17.63 -11.34 -11.84
C VAL A 140 -16.32 -11.98 -12.26
N VAL A 141 -15.32 -11.89 -11.39
CA VAL A 141 -14.00 -12.49 -11.63
C VAL A 141 -13.75 -13.56 -10.57
N THR A 142 -13.56 -14.80 -11.03
CA THR A 142 -13.05 -15.87 -10.18
C THR A 142 -11.54 -15.79 -10.14
N ILE A 143 -10.98 -15.42 -8.99
CA ILE A 143 -9.53 -15.33 -8.80
C ILE A 143 -9.08 -16.30 -7.70
N GLY A 144 -7.95 -16.96 -7.94
CA GLY A 144 -7.23 -17.73 -6.93
C GLY A 144 -6.34 -16.83 -6.07
N TYR A 145 -6.59 -16.78 -4.76
CA TYR A 145 -5.74 -16.16 -3.76
C TYR A 145 -4.85 -17.22 -3.12
N TRP A 146 -3.57 -16.90 -2.94
CA TRP A 146 -2.60 -17.84 -2.38
C TRP A 146 -1.55 -17.19 -1.49
N CYS A 147 -1.48 -15.85 -1.45
CA CYS A 147 -0.54 -15.11 -0.63
C CYS A 147 -1.29 -14.31 0.43
N ILE A 148 -0.74 -14.26 1.64
CA ILE A 148 -1.30 -13.46 2.74
C ILE A 148 -1.46 -11.99 2.38
N TYR A 149 -0.54 -11.43 1.59
CA TYR A 149 -0.60 -10.01 1.22
C TYR A 149 -1.81 -9.71 0.33
N ASP A 150 -2.12 -10.60 -0.60
CA ASP A 150 -3.30 -10.45 -1.47
C ASP A 150 -4.59 -10.67 -0.65
N LEU A 151 -4.60 -11.58 0.33
CA LEU A 151 -5.74 -11.78 1.24
C LEU A 151 -6.00 -10.59 2.17
N ILE A 152 -4.96 -9.91 2.67
CA ILE A 152 -5.14 -8.66 3.43
C ILE A 152 -5.79 -7.60 2.53
N GLY A 153 -5.34 -7.49 1.27
CA GLY A 153 -5.91 -6.56 0.29
C GLY A 153 -7.38 -6.86 0.01
N LEU A 154 -7.72 -8.13 -0.19
CA LEU A 154 -9.10 -8.59 -0.33
C LEU A 154 -9.94 -8.27 0.91
N PHE A 155 -9.45 -8.60 2.11
CA PHE A 155 -10.17 -8.35 3.36
C PHE A 155 -10.52 -6.87 3.51
N LEU A 156 -9.56 -5.97 3.25
CA LEU A 156 -9.76 -4.53 3.30
C LEU A 156 -10.73 -4.05 2.22
N GLY A 157 -10.67 -4.60 1.00
CA GLY A 157 -11.63 -4.29 -0.08
C GLY A 157 -13.04 -4.80 0.18
N LEU A 158 -13.20 -5.84 1.01
CA LEU A 158 -14.51 -6.34 1.44
C LEU A 158 -15.16 -5.46 2.51
N LEU A 159 -14.44 -4.50 3.12
CA LEU A 159 -15.04 -3.61 4.11
C LEU A 159 -16.07 -2.63 3.52
N GLY A 160 -16.07 -2.49 2.19
CA GLY A 160 -17.01 -1.66 1.45
C GLY A 160 -16.32 -0.63 0.57
N ASN A 161 -17.15 0.18 -0.09
CA ASN A 161 -16.68 1.22 -0.99
C ASN A 161 -16.18 2.44 -0.22
N ALA A 162 -15.27 3.20 -0.84
CA ALA A 162 -14.86 4.49 -0.33
C ALA A 162 -15.97 5.55 -0.57
N PRO A 163 -16.13 6.55 0.31
CA PRO A 163 -17.04 7.67 0.06
C PRO A 163 -16.75 8.37 -1.27
N LEU A 164 -17.74 9.01 -1.89
CA LEU A 164 -17.51 9.74 -3.15
C LEU A 164 -16.44 10.84 -3.03
N ALA A 165 -16.40 11.51 -1.87
CA ALA A 165 -15.39 12.53 -1.55
C ALA A 165 -13.98 11.97 -1.28
N ALA A 166 -13.81 10.64 -1.28
CA ALA A 166 -12.51 10.01 -1.09
C ALA A 166 -11.58 10.36 -2.25
N ASP A 167 -10.37 10.79 -1.94
CA ASP A 167 -9.32 11.10 -2.89
C ASP A 167 -8.00 10.42 -2.50
N ARG A 168 -6.96 10.68 -3.28
CA ARG A 168 -5.64 10.09 -3.02
C ARG A 168 -5.13 10.43 -1.61
N ASN A 169 -5.30 11.66 -1.16
CA ASN A 169 -4.72 12.20 0.06
C ASN A 169 -5.47 11.75 1.31
N ASN A 170 -6.78 11.70 1.20
CA ASN A 170 -7.66 11.54 2.34
C ASN A 170 -8.07 10.08 2.61
N PHE A 171 -7.94 9.19 1.62
CA PHE A 171 -8.38 7.80 1.76
C PHE A 171 -7.39 6.81 1.16
N PHE A 172 -7.06 6.91 -0.14
CA PHE A 172 -6.37 5.81 -0.83
C PHE A 172 -4.89 5.68 -0.45
N LEU A 173 -4.16 6.80 -0.29
CA LEU A 173 -2.78 6.76 0.20
C LEU A 173 -2.69 6.37 1.69
N PRO A 174 -3.53 6.91 2.61
CA PRO A 174 -3.63 6.40 3.97
C PRO A 174 -3.94 4.90 4.05
N LEU A 175 -4.91 4.42 3.28
CA LEU A 175 -5.28 3.01 3.24
C LEU A 175 -4.13 2.15 2.73
N THR A 176 -3.44 2.57 1.66
CA THR A 176 -2.29 1.85 1.11
C THR A 176 -1.14 1.80 2.12
N ALA A 177 -0.94 2.85 2.92
CA ALA A 177 0.03 2.87 4.02
C ALA A 177 -0.33 1.89 5.14
N VAL A 178 -1.59 1.85 5.57
CA VAL A 178 -2.09 0.84 6.54
C VAL A 178 -1.90 -0.56 5.99
N TYR A 179 -2.29 -0.80 4.75
CA TYR A 179 -2.12 -2.06 4.06
C TYR A 179 -0.65 -2.52 4.02
N ALA A 180 0.26 -1.63 3.61
CA ALA A 180 1.70 -1.89 3.59
C ALA A 180 2.23 -2.27 4.98
N ARG A 181 1.83 -1.50 6.00
CA ARG A 181 2.22 -1.76 7.40
C ARG A 181 1.70 -3.11 7.87
N TRP A 182 0.43 -3.42 7.67
CA TRP A 182 -0.18 -4.69 8.09
C TRP A 182 0.47 -5.88 7.40
N CYS A 183 0.76 -5.79 6.11
CA CYS A 183 1.53 -6.81 5.39
C CYS A 183 2.88 -7.08 6.08
N THR A 184 3.61 -6.03 6.44
CA THR A 184 4.91 -6.18 7.10
C THR A 184 4.81 -6.71 8.53
N ARG A 185 3.73 -6.41 9.28
CA ARG A 185 3.52 -6.95 10.63
C ARG A 185 3.12 -8.42 10.63
N LEU A 186 2.31 -8.83 9.65
CA LEU A 186 1.76 -10.18 9.59
C LEU A 186 2.72 -11.19 8.95
N ALA A 187 3.53 -10.77 7.95
CA ALA A 187 4.33 -11.72 7.17
C ALA A 187 5.68 -11.21 6.66
N GLY A 188 5.91 -9.90 6.63
CA GLY A 188 7.12 -9.30 6.05
C GLY A 188 8.26 -9.11 7.04
N LYS A 189 9.46 -9.61 6.70
CA LYS A 189 10.70 -9.26 7.39
C LYS A 189 11.31 -7.98 6.79
N LEU A 190 11.10 -6.86 7.47
CA LEU A 190 11.78 -5.59 7.16
C LEU A 190 13.28 -5.66 7.43
N ASP A 191 14.06 -4.88 6.68
CA ASP A 191 15.51 -4.75 6.86
C ASP A 191 15.81 -3.93 8.13
N ASN A 192 15.04 -2.86 8.38
CA ASN A 192 15.09 -2.16 9.66
C ASN A 192 14.25 -2.90 10.72
N THR A 193 14.93 -3.57 11.65
CA THR A 193 14.26 -4.31 12.74
C THR A 193 13.54 -3.40 13.74
N GLU A 194 13.97 -2.14 13.90
CA GLU A 194 13.31 -1.19 14.80
C GLU A 194 11.89 -0.83 14.31
N SER A 195 11.64 -0.95 13.01
CA SER A 195 10.30 -0.77 12.42
C SER A 195 9.27 -1.80 12.90
N HIS A 196 9.71 -2.89 13.52
CA HIS A 196 8.83 -3.86 14.19
C HIS A 196 8.53 -3.51 15.65
N GLN A 197 9.12 -2.46 16.22
CA GLN A 197 8.77 -1.95 17.56
C GLN A 197 8.72 -3.03 18.65
N GLY A 198 9.68 -3.96 18.63
CA GLY A 198 9.78 -5.07 19.58
C GLY A 198 8.92 -6.30 19.27
N GLU A 199 8.17 -6.30 18.16
CA GLU A 199 7.45 -7.50 17.70
C GLU A 199 8.35 -8.47 16.94
N THR A 200 8.03 -9.76 17.03
CA THR A 200 8.65 -10.79 16.18
C THR A 200 8.22 -10.58 14.73
N PRO A 201 9.15 -10.32 13.79
CA PRO A 201 8.80 -10.11 12.39
C PRO A 201 8.27 -11.40 11.76
N GLY A 202 7.52 -11.24 10.66
CA GLY A 202 7.24 -12.35 9.75
C GLY A 202 8.52 -12.89 9.10
N ILE A 203 8.41 -13.99 8.35
CA ILE A 203 9.59 -14.74 7.89
C ILE A 203 9.94 -14.46 6.42
N GLY A 204 8.95 -14.08 5.60
CA GLY A 204 9.12 -13.84 4.18
C GLY A 204 9.63 -12.43 3.86
N ALA A 205 10.16 -12.23 2.64
CA ALA A 205 10.40 -10.88 2.16
C ALA A 205 9.05 -10.11 2.09
N PRO A 206 9.02 -8.83 2.47
CA PRO A 206 7.86 -7.98 2.21
C PRO A 206 7.74 -7.72 0.70
N PRO A 207 6.52 -7.43 0.19
CA PRO A 207 6.34 -6.89 -1.15
C PRO A 207 7.26 -5.69 -1.39
N ALA A 208 7.80 -5.55 -2.60
CA ALA A 208 8.56 -4.36 -2.98
C ALA A 208 7.64 -3.14 -3.18
N MET A 209 6.42 -3.41 -3.66
CA MET A 209 5.37 -2.43 -3.94
C MET A 209 4.04 -2.89 -3.34
N PHE A 210 3.29 -1.92 -2.85
CA PHE A 210 1.88 -2.00 -2.45
C PHE A 210 1.10 -1.03 -3.32
N GLN A 211 -0.15 -1.30 -3.63
CA GLN A 211 -0.87 -0.54 -4.63
C GLN A 211 -2.36 -0.50 -4.31
N CYS A 212 -2.99 0.62 -4.63
CA CYS A 212 -4.43 0.78 -4.62
C CYS A 212 -4.91 1.32 -5.97
N THR A 213 -5.88 0.65 -6.58
CA THR A 213 -6.62 1.14 -7.76
C THR A 213 -8.05 1.41 -7.34
N TRP A 214 -8.63 2.50 -7.83
CA TRP A 214 -10.03 2.81 -7.59
C TRP A 214 -10.68 3.44 -8.82
N ARG A 215 -12.00 3.45 -8.84
CA ARG A 215 -12.83 4.17 -9.82
C ARG A 215 -14.14 4.59 -9.19
N GLU A 216 -14.81 5.54 -9.81
CA GLU A 216 -16.17 5.89 -9.42
C GLU A 216 -17.12 4.75 -9.76
N ARG A 217 -18.13 4.54 -8.92
CA ARG A 217 -19.23 3.64 -9.26
C ARG A 217 -20.10 4.28 -10.34
N GLN A 218 -20.73 3.45 -11.18
CA GLN A 218 -21.68 3.87 -12.20
C GLN A 218 -22.89 4.65 -11.62
N ASP A 219 -23.26 4.38 -10.37
CA ASP A 219 -24.33 5.13 -9.69
C ASP A 219 -23.87 6.50 -9.13
N GLY A 220 -22.57 6.80 -9.23
CA GLY A 220 -21.98 8.06 -8.77
C GLY A 220 -22.01 8.27 -7.25
N LYS A 221 -22.32 7.24 -6.44
CA LYS A 221 -22.53 7.41 -4.99
C LYS A 221 -21.29 7.13 -4.15
N ALA A 222 -20.35 6.36 -4.67
CA ALA A 222 -19.15 5.95 -3.97
C ALA A 222 -18.04 5.56 -4.95
N LYS A 223 -16.84 5.31 -4.42
CA LYS A 223 -15.69 4.84 -5.18
C LYS A 223 -15.38 3.40 -4.81
N TRP A 224 -15.34 2.54 -5.80
CA TRP A 224 -14.91 1.17 -5.62
C TRP A 224 -13.39 1.09 -5.72
N PHE A 225 -12.75 0.28 -4.87
CA PHE A 225 -11.30 0.18 -4.81
C PHE A 225 -10.82 -1.23 -4.53
N LEU A 226 -9.57 -1.49 -4.91
CA LEU A 226 -8.86 -2.72 -4.65
C LEU A 226 -7.43 -2.43 -4.22
N LEU A 227 -6.90 -3.35 -3.43
CA LEU A 227 -5.52 -3.32 -2.95
C LEU A 227 -4.76 -4.51 -3.51
N GLY A 228 -3.48 -4.31 -3.78
CA GLY A 228 -2.60 -5.37 -4.27
C GLY A 228 -1.16 -5.16 -3.85
N ALA A 229 -0.42 -6.26 -3.82
CA ALA A 229 1.00 -6.28 -3.49
C ALA A 229 1.80 -6.99 -4.58
N SER A 230 3.03 -6.53 -4.81
CA SER A 230 3.97 -7.25 -5.69
C SER A 230 4.29 -8.62 -5.10
N MET A 231 4.63 -9.59 -5.96
CA MET A 231 4.91 -10.96 -5.52
C MET A 231 5.96 -11.02 -4.40
N ALA A 232 5.60 -11.65 -3.28
CA ALA A 232 6.46 -11.83 -2.11
C ALA A 232 5.94 -12.96 -1.21
N GLY A 233 6.48 -13.10 0.01
CA GLY A 233 5.95 -14.00 1.04
C GLY A 233 6.72 -15.30 1.21
N GLY A 234 7.66 -15.59 0.32
CA GLY A 234 8.65 -16.66 0.46
C GLY A 234 10.07 -16.11 0.62
N ARG A 235 10.97 -16.95 1.13
CA ARG A 235 12.42 -16.77 0.96
C ARG A 235 12.85 -17.55 -0.28
N PHE A 236 13.28 -16.84 -1.32
CA PHE A 236 13.74 -17.43 -2.58
C PHE A 236 15.26 -17.37 -2.65
N HIS A 237 15.94 -18.37 -2.09
CA HIS A 237 17.37 -18.59 -2.26
C HIS A 237 17.70 -18.93 -3.74
N LYS A 238 18.99 -18.88 -4.06
CA LYS A 238 19.49 -19.12 -5.42
C LYS A 238 19.59 -20.60 -5.79
N THR A 239 18.94 -21.50 -5.04
CA THR A 239 18.90 -22.91 -5.37
C THR A 239 17.98 -23.14 -6.59
N PRO A 240 18.27 -24.12 -7.48
CA PRO A 240 17.43 -24.29 -8.67
C PRO A 240 15.97 -24.64 -8.35
N SER A 241 15.70 -25.41 -7.29
CA SER A 241 14.35 -25.76 -6.84
C SER A 241 13.56 -24.55 -6.34
N GLU A 242 14.22 -23.58 -5.70
CA GLU A 242 13.56 -22.36 -5.24
C GLU A 242 13.39 -21.33 -6.35
N GLN A 243 14.27 -21.32 -7.35
CA GLN A 243 14.06 -20.55 -8.57
C GLN A 243 12.89 -21.13 -9.40
N ASP A 244 12.74 -22.45 -9.43
CA ASP A 244 11.57 -23.11 -10.00
C ASP A 244 10.30 -22.71 -9.24
N TRP A 245 10.31 -22.76 -7.91
CA TRP A 245 9.19 -22.31 -7.08
C TRP A 245 8.82 -20.86 -7.34
N LYS A 246 9.81 -19.96 -7.35
CA LYS A 246 9.61 -18.55 -7.69
C LYS A 246 8.96 -18.41 -9.07
N LYS A 247 9.45 -19.14 -10.07
CA LYS A 247 8.89 -19.11 -11.42
C LYS A 247 7.44 -19.62 -11.44
N THR A 248 7.10 -20.67 -10.69
CA THR A 248 5.71 -21.15 -10.55
C THR A 248 4.79 -20.05 -10.04
N LEU A 249 5.20 -19.32 -9.00
CA LEU A 249 4.42 -18.20 -8.45
C LEU A 249 4.27 -17.05 -9.45
N GLN A 250 5.35 -16.72 -10.17
CA GLN A 250 5.31 -15.70 -11.22
C GLN A 250 4.35 -16.09 -12.35
N MET A 251 4.36 -17.36 -12.77
CA MET A 251 3.42 -17.87 -13.79
C MET A 251 1.98 -17.80 -13.31
N GLN A 252 1.70 -18.16 -12.06
CA GLN A 252 0.34 -18.11 -11.53
C GLN A 252 -0.27 -16.70 -11.57
N ARG A 253 0.52 -15.66 -11.26
CA ARG A 253 0.04 -14.27 -11.39
C ARG A 253 -0.10 -13.84 -12.84
N PHE A 254 0.79 -14.29 -13.72
CA PHE A 254 0.68 -14.02 -15.15
C PHE A 254 -0.55 -14.66 -15.78
N ASP A 255 -0.84 -15.92 -15.44
CA ASP A 255 -2.01 -16.66 -15.93
C ASP A 255 -3.32 -15.95 -15.54
N MET A 256 -3.36 -15.31 -14.38
CA MET A 256 -4.47 -14.46 -13.96
C MET A 256 -4.67 -13.26 -14.90
N LEU A 257 -3.59 -12.54 -15.26
CA LEU A 257 -3.67 -11.45 -16.25
C LEU A 257 -4.19 -11.96 -17.59
N VAL A 258 -3.61 -13.03 -18.12
CA VAL A 258 -4.00 -13.61 -19.42
C VAL A 258 -5.47 -14.05 -19.41
N THR A 259 -5.92 -14.66 -18.32
CA THR A 259 -7.28 -15.21 -18.20
C THR A 259 -8.33 -14.11 -18.18
N HIS A 260 -8.05 -12.98 -17.52
CA HIS A 260 -9.07 -11.97 -17.22
C HIS A 260 -8.94 -10.66 -18.01
N LEU A 261 -7.73 -10.27 -18.42
CA LEU A 261 -7.51 -9.09 -19.27
C LEU A 261 -7.61 -9.45 -20.76
N LYS A 262 -7.12 -10.64 -21.14
CA LYS A 262 -7.13 -11.18 -22.51
C LYS A 262 -6.38 -10.27 -23.53
N PRO A 263 -6.11 -10.74 -24.76
CA PRO A 263 -5.61 -9.86 -25.81
C PRO A 263 -6.60 -8.72 -26.13
N PRO A 264 -6.12 -7.51 -26.49
CA PRO A 264 -4.72 -7.13 -26.71
C PRO A 264 -3.89 -6.79 -25.47
N LEU A 265 -4.42 -6.88 -24.23
CA LEU A 265 -3.69 -6.45 -23.02
C LEU A 265 -2.50 -7.34 -22.68
N VAL A 266 -2.72 -8.65 -22.62
CA VAL A 266 -1.68 -9.66 -22.34
C VAL A 266 -2.02 -10.96 -23.09
N GLY A 267 -1.05 -11.50 -23.83
CA GLY A 267 -1.11 -12.79 -24.50
C GLY A 267 -0.23 -13.84 -23.82
N ARG A 268 -0.48 -15.14 -24.06
CA ARG A 268 0.25 -16.25 -23.42
C ARG A 268 1.77 -16.24 -23.67
N ASP A 269 2.19 -15.71 -24.82
CA ASP A 269 3.61 -15.67 -25.19
C ASP A 269 4.40 -14.55 -24.48
N ASP A 270 3.74 -13.73 -23.66
CA ASP A 270 4.34 -12.52 -23.10
C ASP A 270 5.25 -12.76 -21.89
N PHE A 271 5.13 -13.89 -21.16
CA PHE A 271 5.81 -14.20 -19.88
C PHE A 271 7.37 -14.19 -19.90
N GLY A 272 7.99 -13.84 -21.03
CA GLY A 272 9.44 -13.67 -21.12
C GLY A 272 9.99 -13.18 -22.47
N LYS A 273 9.15 -12.74 -23.41
CA LYS A 273 9.61 -12.35 -24.77
C LYS A 273 9.25 -10.93 -25.20
N THR A 274 8.26 -10.30 -24.59
CA THR A 274 7.64 -9.06 -25.11
C THR A 274 7.47 -7.98 -24.04
N GLU A 275 8.02 -8.18 -22.84
CA GLU A 275 7.81 -7.32 -21.68
C GLU A 275 8.61 -6.02 -21.80
N PRO A 276 7.96 -4.84 -21.74
CA PRO A 276 8.65 -3.55 -21.74
C PRO A 276 9.80 -3.47 -20.72
N ASP A 277 9.62 -3.94 -19.49
CA ASP A 277 10.64 -3.87 -18.42
C ASP A 277 11.80 -4.87 -18.59
N VAL A 278 11.67 -5.88 -19.46
CA VAL A 278 12.76 -6.83 -19.79
C VAL A 278 13.55 -6.38 -21.01
N LYS A 279 12.90 -5.73 -21.98
CA LYS A 279 13.56 -5.22 -23.20
C LYS A 279 14.21 -3.85 -23.02
N SER A 280 13.64 -3.00 -22.19
CA SER A 280 14.26 -1.73 -21.81
C SER A 280 15.32 -1.99 -20.73
N ASN A 281 16.21 -1.04 -20.44
CA ASN A 281 17.11 -1.06 -19.27
C ASN A 281 16.32 -0.97 -17.93
N GLY A 282 15.11 -1.54 -17.88
CA GLY A 282 14.18 -1.53 -16.76
C GLY A 282 14.59 -2.49 -15.64
N THR A 283 13.68 -2.71 -14.70
CA THR A 283 13.98 -3.46 -13.47
C THR A 283 14.05 -4.98 -13.69
N GLY A 284 13.81 -5.47 -14.92
CA GLY A 284 13.66 -6.90 -15.22
C GLY A 284 12.40 -7.53 -14.62
N ASN A 285 11.39 -6.71 -14.26
CA ASN A 285 10.12 -7.21 -13.76
C ASN A 285 9.31 -7.88 -14.87
N ARG A 286 8.71 -9.02 -14.53
CA ARG A 286 7.84 -9.76 -15.46
C ARG A 286 6.39 -9.35 -15.32
N TRP A 287 5.60 -9.58 -16.36
CA TRP A 287 4.14 -9.43 -16.30
C TRP A 287 3.56 -10.19 -15.10
N GLY A 288 2.52 -9.62 -14.48
CA GLY A 288 1.81 -10.24 -13.35
C GLY A 288 2.54 -10.17 -12.02
N ASN A 289 3.78 -9.70 -11.94
CA ASN A 289 4.52 -9.68 -10.67
C ASN A 289 4.47 -8.36 -9.92
N CYS A 290 3.81 -7.38 -10.53
CA CYS A 290 3.62 -6.04 -9.98
C CYS A 290 2.43 -6.01 -9.02
N ALA A 291 2.36 -4.97 -8.21
CA ALA A 291 1.33 -4.83 -7.17
C ALA A 291 -0.08 -4.63 -7.76
N GLU A 292 -0.14 -4.12 -8.97
CA GLU A 292 -1.31 -3.83 -9.77
C GLU A 292 -2.05 -5.10 -10.25
N THR A 293 -1.48 -6.30 -10.10
CA THR A 293 -2.02 -7.50 -10.79
C THR A 293 -3.44 -7.85 -10.39
N TYR A 294 -3.71 -7.99 -9.09
CA TYR A 294 -5.07 -8.23 -8.60
C TYR A 294 -5.99 -7.03 -8.91
N PRO A 295 -5.61 -5.78 -8.56
CA PRO A 295 -6.43 -4.61 -8.88
C PRO A 295 -6.78 -4.48 -10.37
N PHE A 296 -5.84 -4.64 -11.29
CA PHE A 296 -6.08 -4.48 -12.74
C PHE A 296 -7.00 -5.55 -13.29
N VAL A 297 -6.87 -6.81 -12.83
CA VAL A 297 -7.73 -7.91 -13.28
C VAL A 297 -9.22 -7.62 -13.03
N HIS A 298 -9.51 -6.92 -11.95
CA HIS A 298 -10.87 -6.50 -11.61
C HIS A 298 -11.26 -5.16 -12.22
N CYS A 299 -10.35 -4.16 -12.25
CA CYS A 299 -10.67 -2.78 -12.63
C CYS A 299 -10.56 -2.48 -14.12
N LEU A 300 -9.73 -3.21 -14.88
CA LEU A 300 -9.46 -2.92 -16.29
C LEU A 300 -10.16 -3.92 -17.21
N ALA A 301 -10.72 -3.39 -18.30
CA ALA A 301 -11.24 -4.16 -19.42
C ALA A 301 -11.02 -3.42 -20.74
N VAL A 302 -10.70 -4.12 -21.83
CA VAL A 302 -10.45 -3.46 -23.12
C VAL A 302 -11.74 -2.85 -23.67
N GLY A 303 -11.68 -1.56 -24.04
CA GLY A 303 -12.83 -0.86 -24.63
C GLY A 303 -13.95 -0.53 -23.64
N ASP A 304 -13.66 -0.61 -22.34
CA ASP A 304 -14.61 -0.26 -21.29
C ASP A 304 -14.49 1.23 -20.97
N GLU A 305 -15.55 1.99 -21.20
CA GLU A 305 -15.63 3.44 -20.92
C GLU A 305 -15.41 3.75 -19.43
N SER A 306 -15.72 2.81 -18.53
CA SER A 306 -15.46 2.99 -17.10
C SER A 306 -13.97 3.15 -16.76
N ASN A 307 -13.07 2.75 -17.68
CA ASN A 307 -11.63 2.95 -17.51
C ASN A 307 -11.22 4.42 -17.46
N GLU A 308 -12.02 5.33 -18.00
CA GLU A 308 -11.75 6.78 -18.00
C GLU A 308 -11.70 7.38 -16.59
N THR A 309 -12.34 6.72 -15.62
CA THR A 309 -12.35 7.14 -14.22
C THR A 309 -11.39 6.34 -13.34
N VAL A 310 -10.66 5.38 -13.91
CA VAL A 310 -9.74 4.52 -13.16
C VAL A 310 -8.50 5.32 -12.77
N GLN A 311 -8.22 5.29 -11.47
CA GLN A 311 -7.08 5.93 -10.84
C GLN A 311 -6.29 4.91 -10.04
N GLY A 312 -5.03 5.22 -9.76
CA GLY A 312 -4.26 4.35 -8.88
C GLY A 312 -3.01 5.02 -8.33
N LEU A 313 -2.45 4.39 -7.30
CA LEU A 313 -1.16 4.76 -6.74
C LEU A 313 -0.41 3.50 -6.32
N ALA A 314 0.92 3.54 -6.46
CA ALA A 314 1.80 2.51 -5.93
C ALA A 314 2.76 3.11 -4.88
N LEU A 315 2.87 2.43 -3.75
CA LEU A 315 3.68 2.79 -2.59
C LEU A 315 4.80 1.76 -2.43
N SER A 316 6.05 2.23 -2.43
CA SER A 316 7.22 1.39 -2.21
C SER A 316 7.34 0.94 -0.75
N LYS A 317 7.84 -0.28 -0.54
CA LYS A 317 8.22 -0.77 0.80
C LYS A 317 9.17 0.14 1.55
N LYS A 318 9.94 0.96 0.82
CA LYS A 318 10.83 1.97 1.41
C LYS A 318 10.09 2.84 2.43
N PHE A 319 8.81 3.12 2.24
CA PHE A 319 8.03 3.89 3.21
C PHE A 319 8.00 3.25 4.61
N VAL A 320 7.78 1.94 4.69
CA VAL A 320 7.68 1.21 5.97
C VAL A 320 9.03 0.67 6.45
N ASP A 321 10.03 0.63 5.57
CA ASP A 321 11.40 0.12 5.77
C ASP A 321 12.45 1.26 5.80
N GLN A 322 12.08 2.39 6.40
CA GLN A 322 12.97 3.55 6.55
C GLN A 322 14.05 3.29 7.61
N LYS A 323 15.19 3.98 7.51
CA LYS A 323 16.25 3.95 8.55
C LYS A 323 15.72 4.42 9.91
N THR A 324 14.93 5.50 9.91
CA THR A 324 14.18 5.94 11.10
C THR A 324 12.77 5.36 11.00
N PRO A 325 12.33 4.53 11.96
CA PRO A 325 11.01 3.93 11.93
C PRO A 325 9.89 4.95 11.77
N VAL A 326 9.02 4.72 10.79
CA VAL A 326 7.78 5.50 10.65
C VAL A 326 6.77 4.95 11.64
N THR A 327 6.67 5.56 12.82
CA THR A 327 5.77 5.12 13.90
C THR A 327 4.34 5.60 13.71
N ASP A 328 4.12 6.63 12.88
CA ASP A 328 2.80 7.22 12.65
C ASP A 328 2.59 7.64 11.19
N TYR A 329 1.33 7.65 10.76
CA TYR A 329 0.93 8.16 9.44
C TYR A 329 0.70 9.67 9.51
N SER A 330 1.42 10.43 8.69
CA SER A 330 1.33 11.90 8.69
C SER A 330 0.75 12.50 7.40
N GLY A 331 0.80 11.79 6.26
CA GLY A 331 0.16 12.21 5.00
C GLY A 331 0.73 13.45 4.31
N TYR A 332 1.65 14.20 4.94
CA TYR A 332 2.14 15.47 4.42
C TYR A 332 2.86 15.34 3.07
N SER A 333 2.67 16.32 2.18
CA SER A 333 3.22 16.36 0.81
C SER A 333 4.75 16.39 0.76
N ASP A 334 5.39 16.96 1.79
CA ASP A 334 6.84 16.98 2.02
C ASP A 334 7.33 15.79 2.86
N GLY A 335 6.42 14.87 3.22
CA GLY A 335 6.70 13.68 4.00
C GLY A 335 7.29 12.53 3.18
N LYS A 336 7.93 11.59 3.89
CA LYS A 336 8.55 10.38 3.31
C LYS A 336 7.59 9.46 2.56
N ILE A 337 6.28 9.63 2.77
CA ILE A 337 5.29 8.86 2.04
C ILE A 337 5.27 9.23 0.55
N TRP A 338 5.32 10.52 0.20
CA TRP A 338 5.35 10.97 -1.19
C TRP A 338 6.67 10.67 -1.89
N ASP A 339 7.78 10.69 -1.15
CA ASP A 339 9.07 10.18 -1.66
C ASP A 339 8.98 8.71 -2.07
N SER A 340 8.08 7.95 -1.42
CA SER A 340 7.90 6.52 -1.60
C SER A 340 6.77 6.16 -2.57
N VAL A 341 6.00 7.13 -3.07
CA VAL A 341 5.06 6.92 -4.17
C VAL A 341 5.88 6.75 -5.46
N VAL A 342 5.54 5.73 -6.24
CA VAL A 342 6.24 5.35 -7.47
C VAL A 342 5.22 5.28 -8.61
N PRO A 343 5.53 5.81 -9.81
CA PRO A 343 4.67 5.59 -10.97
C PRO A 343 4.63 4.10 -11.35
N PRO A 344 3.67 3.67 -12.19
CA PRO A 344 3.67 2.32 -12.73
C PRO A 344 5.00 1.96 -13.39
N CYS A 345 5.44 0.70 -13.26
CA CYS A 345 6.56 0.20 -14.06
C CYS A 345 6.18 0.13 -15.55
N ALA A 346 7.13 -0.11 -16.46
CA ALA A 346 6.85 -0.04 -17.89
C ALA A 346 5.78 -1.07 -18.33
N ASN A 347 5.76 -2.24 -17.69
CA ASN A 347 4.70 -3.23 -17.92
C ASN A 347 3.32 -2.69 -17.51
N CYS A 348 3.16 -2.23 -16.27
CA CYS A 348 1.87 -1.70 -15.79
C CYS A 348 1.43 -0.44 -16.53
N ALA A 349 2.36 0.45 -16.88
CA ALA A 349 2.09 1.62 -17.72
C ALA A 349 1.52 1.22 -19.09
N LYS A 350 2.04 0.13 -19.69
CA LYS A 350 1.53 -0.38 -20.96
C LYS A 350 0.11 -0.96 -20.83
N LEU A 351 -0.26 -1.58 -19.70
CA LEU A 351 -1.65 -2.01 -19.47
C LEU A 351 -2.60 -0.83 -19.32
N VAL A 352 -2.19 0.20 -18.58
CA VAL A 352 -2.96 1.44 -18.46
C VAL A 352 -3.20 2.05 -19.84
N GLU A 353 -2.15 2.19 -20.65
CA GLU A 353 -2.23 2.69 -22.04
C GLU A 353 -3.19 1.85 -22.90
N LEU A 354 -3.00 0.53 -22.95
CA LEU A 354 -3.81 -0.38 -23.78
C LEU A 354 -5.26 -0.48 -23.33
N SER A 355 -5.55 -0.14 -22.07
CA SER A 355 -6.92 -0.09 -21.53
C SER A 355 -7.61 1.26 -21.77
N ASN A 356 -6.92 2.27 -22.30
CA ASN A 356 -7.37 3.66 -22.37
C ASN A 356 -7.63 4.32 -21.01
N ALA A 357 -7.11 3.76 -19.92
CA ALA A 357 -7.16 4.43 -18.61
C ALA A 357 -6.21 5.64 -18.58
N PRO A 358 -6.55 6.76 -17.90
CA PRO A 358 -5.73 7.96 -17.94
C PRO A 358 -4.39 7.79 -17.22
N ALA A 359 -3.29 7.73 -17.96
CA ALA A 359 -1.94 7.56 -17.38
C ALA A 359 -1.59 8.64 -16.33
N ALA A 360 -2.11 9.86 -16.50
CA ALA A 360 -1.92 10.95 -15.54
C ALA A 360 -2.47 10.62 -14.15
N PHE A 361 -3.54 9.83 -14.04
CA PHE A 361 -4.15 9.43 -12.76
C PHE A 361 -3.32 8.41 -11.98
N PHE A 362 -2.29 7.84 -12.61
CA PHE A 362 -1.31 6.95 -11.99
C PHE A 362 0.04 7.63 -11.73
N ALA A 363 0.21 8.88 -12.16
CA ALA A 363 1.46 9.60 -11.99
C ALA A 363 1.77 9.82 -10.51
N LYS A 364 3.07 9.82 -10.17
CA LYS A 364 3.55 10.06 -8.80
C LYS A 364 3.02 11.36 -8.21
N GLU A 365 3.03 12.44 -8.99
CA GLU A 365 2.69 13.78 -8.53
C GLU A 365 1.18 14.09 -8.60
N TYR A 366 0.36 13.18 -9.12
CA TYR A 366 -1.10 13.39 -9.21
C TYR A 366 -1.70 13.64 -7.82
N GLU A 367 -2.45 14.75 -7.69
CA GLU A 367 -3.06 15.27 -6.46
C GLU A 367 -2.12 15.56 -5.28
N LYS A 368 -0.80 15.56 -5.49
CA LYS A 368 0.16 15.90 -4.44
C LYS A 368 0.06 17.36 -3.99
N ASP A 369 -0.29 18.24 -4.91
CA ASP A 369 -0.57 19.66 -4.68
C ASP A 369 -1.73 19.89 -3.70
N LYS A 370 -2.65 18.92 -3.60
CA LYS A 370 -3.76 18.93 -2.64
C LYS A 370 -3.37 18.43 -1.25
N ALA A 371 -2.21 17.79 -1.09
CA ALA A 371 -1.74 17.34 0.22
C ALA A 371 -1.20 18.51 1.06
N THR A 372 -1.57 18.52 2.34
CA THR A 372 -1.08 19.50 3.32
C THR A 372 0.45 19.42 3.42
N ALA A 373 1.15 20.55 3.32
CA ALA A 373 2.57 20.63 3.67
C ALA A 373 2.74 20.72 5.19
N LYS A 374 3.84 20.21 5.76
CA LYS A 374 4.18 20.58 7.15
C LYS A 374 4.36 22.09 7.20
N THR A 375 3.53 22.77 8.00
CA THR A 375 3.81 24.15 8.36
C THR A 375 5.14 24.16 9.11
N VAL A 376 6.18 24.71 8.49
CA VAL A 376 7.36 25.14 9.24
C VAL A 376 6.82 26.16 10.25
N PRO A 377 7.06 25.99 11.56
CA PRO A 377 6.68 27.01 12.52
C PRO A 377 7.31 28.31 12.02
N SER A 378 6.48 29.29 11.64
CA SER A 378 6.97 30.65 11.47
C SER A 378 7.70 30.94 12.77
N GLY A 379 9.01 31.23 12.68
CA GLY A 379 9.76 31.69 13.83
C GLY A 379 8.99 32.80 14.55
N PRO A 380 9.28 33.06 15.84
CA PRO A 380 8.62 34.12 16.57
C PRO A 380 8.62 35.38 15.70
N PRO A 381 7.49 36.11 15.61
CA PRO A 381 7.41 37.31 14.79
C PRO A 381 8.64 38.16 15.11
N GLN A 382 9.48 38.41 14.09
CA GLN A 382 10.55 39.37 14.25
C GLN A 382 9.86 40.68 14.66
N GLU A 383 10.10 41.10 15.90
CA GLU A 383 9.71 42.42 16.35
C GLU A 383 10.24 43.41 15.31
N PRO A 384 9.40 44.37 14.85
CA PRO A 384 9.88 45.38 13.93
C PRO A 384 11.10 46.07 14.58
N GLU A 385 12.23 46.07 13.89
CA GLU A 385 13.40 46.87 14.25
C GLU A 385 12.92 48.32 14.43
N ILE A 386 12.81 48.75 15.68
CA ILE A 386 12.65 50.15 16.01
C ILE A 386 13.98 50.80 15.61
N GLN A 387 13.98 51.51 14.49
CA GLN A 387 15.02 52.47 14.17
C GLN A 387 15.08 53.46 15.32
N THR A 388 16.10 53.33 16.16
CA THR A 388 16.42 54.32 17.18
C THR A 388 17.07 55.49 16.45
N GLU A 389 16.34 56.60 16.39
CA GLU A 389 16.85 57.88 15.93
C GLU A 389 18.10 58.26 16.74
N GLU A 390 19.16 58.66 16.05
CA GLU A 390 20.37 59.22 16.64
C GLU A 390 20.04 60.50 17.41
N VAL A 391 20.12 60.41 18.74
CA VAL A 391 20.07 61.58 19.62
C VAL A 391 21.45 62.23 19.62
N PHE A 392 21.58 63.34 18.90
CA PHE A 392 22.69 64.29 18.99
C PHE A 392 22.79 64.84 20.42
N VAL A 393 23.89 64.57 21.12
CA VAL A 393 24.24 65.27 22.36
C VAL A 393 25.49 66.10 22.12
N ILE A 394 25.28 67.42 22.00
CA ILE A 394 26.33 68.45 22.00
C ILE A 394 26.81 68.63 23.45
N ARG A 395 28.12 68.57 23.69
CA ARG A 395 28.75 69.14 24.88
C ARG A 395 29.94 70.01 24.47
N ASP A 396 29.80 71.29 24.75
CA ASP A 396 30.78 72.34 24.53
C ASP A 396 31.94 72.32 25.55
N VAL A 397 33.15 72.42 24.99
CA VAL A 397 34.26 73.36 25.25
C VAL A 397 34.79 73.60 26.69
N LYS A 398 36.11 73.42 26.83
CA LYS A 398 37.17 74.32 27.38
C LYS A 398 38.34 73.46 27.89
N GLU A 399 39.63 73.76 27.78
CA GLU A 399 40.48 74.84 27.24
C GLU A 399 41.90 74.23 27.17
N LEU A 400 42.73 74.66 26.21
CA LEU A 400 44.17 74.36 26.15
C LEU A 400 44.93 75.09 27.27
N PRO A 401 46.12 74.60 27.68
CA PRO A 401 47.28 75.46 27.44
C PRO A 401 48.65 74.79 27.21
N VAL A 402 49.45 75.53 26.43
CA VAL A 402 50.91 75.78 26.53
C VAL A 402 51.90 74.86 25.82
N ARG A 403 52.74 75.58 25.05
CA ARG A 403 53.90 75.22 24.25
C ARG A 403 55.05 74.67 25.08
N GLU A 404 55.85 73.79 24.47
CA GLU A 404 57.31 73.94 24.50
C GLU A 404 57.92 73.45 23.17
N MET A 405 58.68 74.34 22.53
CA MET A 405 59.60 74.04 21.44
C MET A 405 60.90 73.53 22.06
N VAL A 406 61.46 72.42 21.56
CA VAL A 406 62.91 72.28 21.39
C VAL A 406 63.16 71.54 20.08
N GLU A 407 64.20 72.01 19.42
CA GLU A 407 64.60 71.85 18.03
C GLU A 407 65.95 71.07 18.00
N VAL A 408 66.30 70.48 16.84
CA VAL A 408 67.67 70.08 16.39
C VAL A 408 68.26 68.83 17.13
N ALA A 409 68.95 67.84 16.53
CA ALA A 409 69.73 67.71 15.29
C ALA A 409 70.00 66.21 14.97
N SER A 410 70.21 65.94 13.68
CA SER A 410 71.30 65.15 13.07
C SER A 410 71.71 63.78 13.64
N ASN A 411 71.48 62.71 12.87
CA ASN A 411 72.52 62.04 12.06
C ASN A 411 71.90 61.07 11.05
#